data_AF-A0AA35VX97-F1
#
_entry.id   AF-A0AA35VX97-F1
#
_cell.length_a   1.000
_cell.length_b   1.000
_cell.length_c   1.000
_cell.angle_alpha   90.00
_cell.angle_beta   90.00
_cell.angle_gamma   90.00
#
_symmetry.space_group_name_H-M   'P 1'
#
loop_
_entity.id
_entity.type
_entity.pdbx_description
1 polymer ?
#
loop_
_entity_poly.entity_id
_entity_poly.type
_entity_poly.pdbx_seq_one_letter_code
_entity_poly.pdbx_strand_id
1 'polypeptide(L)' 'MPPENPLDRESFDYLARAAGLDSGDPHLDELFPYVQNALAANERLADIDTTEYEPDTAFDPAQFYQE' A
#
# COMPACT_ATOMS: atom_id res chain seq x y z
N MET A 1 -14.55 16.50 -0.77
CA MET A 1 -15.26 15.43 -0.03
C MET A 1 -14.31 14.93 1.04
N PRO A 2 -14.76 14.45 2.21
CA PRO A 2 -13.82 13.83 3.13
C PRO A 2 -13.21 12.60 2.44
N PRO A 3 -11.93 12.29 2.70
CA PRO A 3 -11.32 11.06 2.20
C PRO A 3 -12.20 9.87 2.59
N GLU A 4 -12.69 9.11 1.61
CA GLU A 4 -13.29 7.82 1.89
C GLU A 4 -12.16 6.94 2.42
N ASN A 5 -12.08 6.79 3.74
CA ASN A 5 -11.05 5.97 4.37
C ASN A 5 -11.15 4.55 3.79
N PRO A 6 -10.24 4.13 2.90
CA PRO A 6 -10.56 3.10 1.91
C PRO A 6 -10.36 1.69 2.46
N LEU A 7 -9.74 1.56 3.63
CA LEU A 7 -9.43 0.28 4.24
C LEU A 7 -10.43 -0.05 5.35
N ASP A 8 -11.38 -0.91 5.04
CA ASP A 8 -12.22 -1.54 6.04
C ASP A 8 -11.47 -2.62 6.85
N ARG A 9 -12.10 -3.10 7.93
CA ARG A 9 -11.49 -4.09 8.83
C ARG A 9 -11.23 -5.42 8.11
N GLU A 10 -12.12 -5.85 7.23
CA GLU A 10 -11.99 -7.12 6.51
C GLU A 10 -10.75 -7.11 5.61
N SER A 11 -10.57 -6.02 4.86
CA SER A 11 -9.42 -5.79 4.00
C SER A 11 -8.11 -5.68 4.80
N PHE A 12 -8.14 -5.01 5.95
CA PHE A 12 -7.00 -4.97 6.85
C PHE A 12 -6.62 -6.37 7.35
N ASP A 13 -7.58 -7.18 7.82
CA ASP A 13 -7.32 -8.53 8.31
C ASP A 13 -6.80 -9.45 7.19
N TYR A 14 -7.29 -9.27 5.96
CA TYR A 14 -6.76 -9.96 4.79
C TYR A 14 -5.28 -9.62 4.55
N LEU A 15 -4.93 -8.33 4.55
CA LEU A 15 -3.54 -7.87 4.36
C LEU A 15 -2.62 -8.32 5.50
N ALA A 16 -3.09 -8.26 6.74
CA ALA A 16 -2.35 -8.74 7.90
C ALA A 16 -1.99 -10.23 7.75
N ARG A 17 -2.94 -11.07 7.35
CA ARG A 17 -2.69 -12.50 7.08
C ARG A 17 -1.74 -12.71 5.91
N ALA A 18 -1.89 -11.93 4.83
CA ALA A 18 -0.99 -12.00 3.68
C ALA A 18 0.45 -11.60 4.03
N ALA A 19 0.62 -10.70 5.01
CA ALA A 19 1.92 -10.32 5.58
C ALA A 19 2.47 -11.33 6.61
N GLY A 20 1.73 -12.42 6.90
CA GLY A 20 2.13 -13.42 7.88
C GLY A 20 1.89 -13.03 9.33
N LEU A 21 1.06 -12.00 9.58
CA LEU A 21 0.66 -11.61 10.94
C LEU A 21 -0.50 -12.49 11.43
N ASP A 22 -0.50 -12.77 12.72
CA ASP A 22 -1.61 -13.48 13.36
C ASP A 22 -2.81 -12.54 13.52
N SER A 23 -3.91 -12.85 12.83
CA SER A 23 -5.16 -12.07 12.92
C SER A 23 -5.82 -12.07 14.30
N GLY A 24 -5.40 -12.97 15.21
CA GLY A 24 -5.86 -13.00 16.60
C GLY A 24 -5.02 -12.14 17.55
N ASP A 25 -3.94 -11.53 17.09
CA ASP A 25 -3.08 -10.69 17.92
C ASP A 25 -3.80 -9.38 18.31
N PRO A 26 -3.95 -9.06 19.61
CA PRO A 26 -4.63 -7.84 20.05
C PRO A 26 -3.93 -6.56 19.57
N HIS A 27 -2.65 -6.60 19.23
CA HIS A 27 -1.94 -5.44 18.68
C HIS A 27 -2.42 -5.05 17.28
N LEU A 28 -3.13 -5.92 16.56
CA LEU A 28 -3.72 -5.58 15.27
C LEU A 28 -4.86 -4.56 15.40
N ASP A 29 -5.59 -4.56 16.52
CA ASP A 29 -6.61 -3.55 16.79
C ASP A 29 -5.99 -2.16 16.96
N GLU A 30 -4.79 -2.08 17.53
CA GLU A 30 -4.01 -0.84 17.63
C GLU A 30 -3.42 -0.45 16.28
N LEU A 31 -2.96 -1.41 15.48
CA LEU A 31 -2.35 -1.17 14.18
C LEU A 31 -3.34 -0.67 13.12
N PHE A 32 -4.59 -1.14 13.16
CA PHE A 32 -5.63 -0.80 12.19
C PHE A 32 -5.80 0.71 11.94
N PRO A 33 -6.00 1.57 12.96
CA PRO A 33 -6.12 3.02 12.76
C PRO A 33 -4.82 3.67 12.25
N TYR A 34 -3.64 3.11 12.57
CA TYR A 34 -2.38 3.62 12.01
C TYR A 34 -2.29 3.38 10.51
N VAL A 35 -2.67 2.19 10.05
CA VAL A 35 -2.65 1.85 8.62
C VAL A 35 -3.66 2.71 7.86
N GLN A 36 -4.86 2.91 8.40
CA GLN A 36 -5.84 3.83 7.82
C GLN A 36 -5.28 5.24 7.63
N ASN A 37 -4.64 5.79 8.66
CA ASN A 37 -4.03 7.12 8.58
C ASN A 37 -2.88 7.20 7.56
N ALA A 38 -2.05 6.16 7.48
CA ALA A 38 -0.96 6.09 6.51
C ALA A 38 -1.49 6.05 5.06
N LEU A 39 -2.56 5.29 4.80
CA LEU A 39 -3.19 5.23 3.48
C LEU A 39 -3.87 6.55 3.11
N ALA A 40 -4.56 7.20 4.06
CA ALA A 40 -5.15 8.50 3.82
C ALA A 40 -4.10 9.57 3.46
N ALA A 41 -2.88 9.47 4.01
CA ALA A 41 -1.79 10.38 3.64
C ALA A 41 -1.34 10.20 2.17
N ASN A 42 -1.54 9.02 1.59
CA ASN A 42 -1.15 8.71 0.20
C ASN A 42 -2.13 9.23 -0.84
N GLU A 43 -3.33 9.71 -0.47
CA GLU A 43 -4.27 10.27 -1.45
C GLU A 43 -3.66 11.41 -2.27
N ARG A 44 -2.77 12.20 -1.67
CA ARG A 44 -2.06 13.28 -2.36
C ARG A 44 -1.11 12.80 -3.45
N LEU A 45 -0.71 11.53 -3.44
CA LEU A 45 0.11 10.94 -4.49
C LEU A 45 -0.67 10.77 -5.79
N ALA A 46 -2.00 10.60 -5.71
CA ALA A 46 -2.85 10.44 -6.90
C ALA A 46 -2.93 11.72 -7.75
N ASP A 47 -2.65 12.88 -7.15
CA ASP A 47 -2.65 14.18 -7.84
C ASP A 47 -1.32 14.47 -8.57
N ILE A 48 -0.32 13.59 -8.43
CA ILE A 48 0.98 13.78 -9.09
C ILE A 48 0.89 13.33 -10.54
N ASP A 49 1.08 14.26 -11.48
CA ASP A 49 1.17 13.95 -12.91
C ASP A 49 2.45 13.17 -13.20
N THR A 50 2.28 11.93 -13.64
CA THR A 50 3.35 10.99 -13.97
C THR A 50 3.36 10.63 -15.46
N THR A 51 2.62 11.36 -16.30
CA THR A 51 2.42 11.02 -17.72
C THR A 51 3.73 10.83 -18.51
N GLU A 52 4.75 11.65 -18.22
CA GLU A 52 6.03 11.65 -18.93
C GLU A 52 7.15 10.90 -18.17
N TYR A 53 6.84 10.24 -17.07
CA TYR A 53 7.82 9.59 -16.20
C TYR A 53 7.58 8.09 -16.12
N GLU A 54 8.60 7.30 -16.47
CA GLU A 54 8.59 5.86 -16.21
C GLU A 54 8.91 5.59 -14.73
N PRO A 55 8.29 4.57 -14.10
CA PRO A 55 8.69 4.13 -12.77
C PRO A 55 10.16 3.71 -12.76
N ASP A 56 10.92 4.21 -11.79
CA ASP A 56 12.26 3.70 -11.54
C ASP A 56 12.14 2.25 -11.02
N THR A 57 12.52 1.29 -11.86
CA THR A 57 12.43 -0.12 -11.53
C THR A 57 13.80 -0.61 -11.10
N ALA A 58 13.88 -1.25 -9.94
CA ALA A 58 15.11 -1.91 -9.48
C ALA A 58 15.54 -3.08 -10.38
N PHE A 59 14.70 -3.48 -11.35
CA PHE A 59 14.95 -4.53 -12.32
C PHE A 59 14.70 -3.99 -13.73
N ASP A 60 15.78 -3.77 -14.49
CA ASP A 60 15.71 -3.47 -15.92
C ASP A 60 15.96 -4.77 -16.72
N PRO A 61 14.90 -5.39 -17.29
CA PRO A 61 15.05 -6.60 -18.08
C PRO A 61 15.93 -6.40 -19.33
N ALA A 62 16.10 -5.18 -19.84
CA ALA A 62 16.92 -4.91 -21.02
C ALA A 62 18.41 -5.21 -20.79
N GLN A 63 18.87 -5.21 -19.53
CA GLN A 63 20.23 -5.63 -19.17
C GLN A 63 20.50 -7.12 -19.39
N PHE A 64 19.45 -7.94 -19.51
CA PHE A 64 19.57 -9.41 -19.63
C PHE A 64 19.33 -9.94 -21.05
N TYR A 65 18.94 -9.09 -22.00
CA TYR A 65 18.69 -9.47 -23.40
C TYR A 65 19.83 -9.10 -24.37
N GLN A 66 21.00 -8.72 -23.87
CA GLN A 66 22.22 -8.56 -24.68
C GLN A 66 22.98 -9.90 -24.73
N GLU A 67 22.44 -10.88 -25.46
CA GLU A 67 23.16 -12.10 -25.88
C GLU A 67 23.08 -12.28 -27.40
#